data_AF-Q9M6K9-F1
#
_entry.id   AF-Q9M6K9-F1
#
_cell.length_a   1.000
_cell.length_b   1.000
_cell.length_c   1.000
_cell.angle_alpha   90.00
_cell.angle_beta   90.00
_cell.angle_gamma   90.00
#
_symmetry.space_group_name_H-M   'P 1'
#
loop_
_entity.id
_entity.type
_entity.pdbx_description
1 polymer ?
#
loop_
_entity_poly.entity_id
_entity_poly.type
_entity_poly.pdbx_seq_one_letter_code
_entity_poly.pdbx_strand_id
1 'polypeptide(L)'
;MSSIRINPLYSIFSTTTKTLSASCSSPAVHLQQRCRTLSISSSITNSPRRGLNRLFASTSTMGEVADAGMDAVQKRLMFDDECILVDENDKVVGHDSKYNCHLMEKIEAENLLHRAFSVFLFNSKYELLLQQRSATKVTFPLVWTNTCCSHPLFRDSELIEENFLGVRNAAQRKLLDELGIPAEDVPVDEFTPLGRILYKAPSDGKWGEHELDYLLFIVRDVKYDPNPDEVADAKYVNREELKEILRKADAGEEGIKLSPWFRLVVDNFLFKWWDHVEEGKIKDVADMKTIHKLT
;
A
#
# COMPACT_ATOMS: atom_id res chain seq x y z
N MET A 1 56.80 -40.89 -1.19
CA MET A 1 57.71 -41.52 -0.20
C MET A 1 57.94 -40.46 0.88
N SER A 2 57.52 -40.54 2.14
CA SER A 2 57.07 -41.64 2.99
C SER A 2 56.32 -41.04 4.18
N SER A 3 55.34 -41.79 4.70
CA SER A 3 54.46 -41.52 5.85
C SER A 3 55.17 -41.08 7.14
N ILE A 4 54.50 -40.24 7.95
CA ILE A 4 54.40 -40.42 9.41
C ILE A 4 52.99 -39.99 9.88
N ARG A 5 52.25 -40.94 10.49
CA ARG A 5 51.05 -40.72 11.33
C ARG A 5 51.50 -40.58 12.77
N ILE A 6 50.91 -39.68 13.58
CA ILE A 6 50.60 -39.89 15.01
C ILE A 6 49.37 -39.03 15.41
N ASN A 7 48.27 -39.70 15.76
CA ASN A 7 47.28 -39.32 16.81
C ASN A 7 47.61 -40.21 18.03
N PRO A 8 47.22 -39.93 19.31
CA PRO A 8 45.88 -39.47 19.73
C PRO A 8 45.82 -38.62 21.03
N LEU A 9 44.63 -38.14 21.44
CA LEU A 9 43.99 -38.50 22.73
C LEU A 9 42.68 -37.74 22.98
N TYR A 10 41.77 -38.46 23.65
CA TYR A 10 40.39 -38.19 23.99
C TYR A 10 40.22 -37.37 25.29
N SER A 11 39.09 -36.64 25.41
CA SER A 11 38.27 -36.50 26.64
C SER A 11 36.95 -35.83 26.24
N ILE A 12 35.85 -36.54 25.98
CA ILE A 12 34.78 -36.98 26.90
C ILE A 12 34.53 -36.03 28.08
N PHE A 13 33.42 -35.31 28.04
CA PHE A 13 32.54 -35.11 29.19
C PHE A 13 31.08 -35.17 28.73
N SER A 14 30.31 -35.97 29.46
CA SER A 14 28.90 -36.28 29.31
C SER A 14 28.13 -35.51 30.38
N THR A 15 27.00 -34.88 30.02
CA THR A 15 25.90 -34.68 30.99
C THR A 15 24.55 -34.56 30.29
N THR A 16 23.87 -35.71 30.26
CA THR A 16 22.46 -36.01 30.50
C THR A 16 21.43 -34.87 30.62
N THR A 17 20.44 -35.01 29.73
CA THR A 17 19.00 -34.67 29.78
C THR A 17 18.35 -34.21 31.10
N LYS A 18 17.48 -33.20 30.98
CA LYS A 18 16.19 -33.15 31.68
C LYS A 18 15.13 -32.43 30.85
N THR A 19 14.27 -33.23 30.23
CA THR A 19 12.97 -32.86 29.69
C THR A 19 12.01 -32.62 30.85
N LEU A 20 11.32 -31.49 30.87
CA LEU A 20 10.20 -31.23 31.78
C LEU A 20 8.95 -31.04 30.96
N SER A 21 8.13 -32.10 30.93
CA SER A 21 6.73 -32.09 30.54
C SER A 21 5.89 -31.50 31.68
N ALA A 22 5.11 -30.46 31.40
CA ALA A 22 4.04 -30.03 32.27
C ALA A 22 2.70 -30.18 31.52
N SER A 23 1.99 -31.26 31.83
CA SER A 23 0.56 -31.43 31.58
C SER A 23 -0.21 -30.71 32.68
N CYS A 24 -1.14 -29.82 32.32
CA CYS A 24 -2.20 -29.42 33.23
C CYS A 24 -3.54 -29.40 32.49
N SER A 25 -4.43 -30.25 32.99
CA SER A 25 -5.79 -30.52 32.55
C SER A 25 -6.74 -29.40 32.96
N SER A 26 -7.81 -29.24 32.19
CA SER A 26 -8.89 -28.24 32.27
C SER A 26 -9.64 -28.17 33.63
N PRO A 27 -10.54 -27.18 33.81
CA PRO A 27 -11.90 -27.40 33.32
C PRO A 27 -12.52 -26.21 32.57
N ALA A 28 -13.26 -26.57 31.53
CA ALA A 28 -14.20 -25.72 30.82
C ALA A 28 -15.31 -25.23 31.75
N VAL A 29 -15.55 -23.92 31.76
CA VAL A 29 -16.74 -23.33 32.40
C VAL A 29 -17.84 -23.24 31.35
N HIS A 30 -18.84 -24.10 31.50
CA HIS A 30 -20.14 -24.00 30.89
C HIS A 30 -20.80 -22.66 31.27
N LEU A 31 -20.94 -21.73 30.33
CA LEU A 31 -21.93 -20.64 30.46
C LEU A 31 -23.19 -21.05 29.68
N GLN A 32 -24.22 -21.41 30.44
CA GLN A 32 -25.54 -21.75 29.94
C GLN A 32 -26.19 -20.55 29.23
N GLN A 33 -26.69 -20.79 28.01
CA GLN A 33 -27.72 -19.99 27.38
C GLN A 33 -28.92 -19.85 28.32
N ARG A 34 -29.22 -18.60 28.73
CA ARG A 34 -30.57 -18.24 29.19
C ARG A 34 -31.26 -17.48 28.06
N CYS A 35 -31.94 -18.24 27.21
CA CYS A 35 -32.99 -17.72 26.35
C CYS A 35 -34.17 -17.34 27.26
N ARG A 36 -34.39 -16.05 27.49
CA ARG A 36 -35.63 -15.55 28.10
C ARG A 36 -36.59 -15.18 26.97
N THR A 37 -37.51 -16.09 26.69
CA THR A 37 -38.75 -15.83 25.96
C THR A 37 -39.61 -14.87 26.78
N LEU A 38 -39.74 -13.63 26.31
CA LEU A 38 -40.79 -12.71 26.77
C LEU A 38 -41.96 -12.82 25.80
N SER A 39 -43.00 -13.54 26.24
CA SER A 39 -44.34 -13.49 25.67
C SER A 39 -45.02 -12.21 26.15
N ILE A 40 -45.34 -11.29 25.24
CA ILE A 40 -46.28 -10.20 25.52
C ILE A 40 -47.49 -10.37 24.59
N SER A 41 -48.63 -10.53 25.25
CA SER A 41 -49.95 -10.76 24.69
C SER A 41 -50.47 -9.56 23.91
N SER A 42 -51.11 -9.86 22.79
CA SER A 42 -51.84 -8.96 21.92
C SER A 42 -53.14 -8.46 22.57
N SER A 43 -53.36 -7.14 22.53
CA SER A 43 -54.66 -6.52 22.79
C SER A 43 -55.11 -5.78 21.52
N ILE A 44 -56.21 -6.24 20.94
CA ILE A 44 -56.85 -5.70 19.74
C ILE A 44 -57.79 -4.56 20.16
N THR A 45 -57.62 -3.38 19.58
CA THR A 45 -58.70 -2.39 19.48
C THR A 45 -58.70 -1.76 18.08
N ASN A 46 -59.84 -1.89 17.41
CA ASN A 46 -60.12 -1.45 16.04
C ASN A 46 -60.67 -0.01 16.02
N SER A 47 -60.35 0.76 14.97
CA SER A 47 -61.17 1.77 14.24
C SER A 47 -60.35 3.00 13.78
N PRO A 48 -60.78 3.76 12.74
CA PRO A 48 -60.92 3.36 11.35
C PRO A 48 -60.10 4.22 10.37
N ARG A 49 -59.99 3.69 9.15
CA ARG A 49 -59.35 4.20 7.90
C ARG A 49 -59.32 5.72 7.68
N ARG A 50 -58.17 6.22 7.20
CA ARG A 50 -58.07 7.29 6.18
C ARG A 50 -56.69 7.30 5.51
N GLY A 51 -56.68 7.39 4.18
CA GLY A 51 -55.58 7.93 3.38
C GLY A 51 -54.49 6.95 2.93
N LEU A 52 -54.65 6.36 1.74
CA LEU A 52 -53.52 5.89 0.94
C LEU A 52 -52.64 7.11 0.59
N ASN A 53 -51.38 7.08 1.00
CA ASN A 53 -50.29 7.72 0.26
C ASN A 53 -49.16 6.69 0.20
N ARG A 54 -49.08 5.98 -0.93
CA ARG A 54 -47.87 5.25 -1.33
C ARG A 54 -46.81 6.30 -1.59
N LEU A 55 -45.99 6.57 -0.59
CA LEU A 55 -44.67 7.15 -0.81
C LEU A 55 -43.89 6.09 -1.59
N PHE A 56 -43.75 6.31 -2.90
CA PHE A 56 -42.75 5.62 -3.68
C PHE A 56 -41.40 6.01 -3.05
N ALA A 57 -40.80 5.07 -2.32
CA ALA A 57 -39.38 5.12 -2.06
C ALA A 57 -38.70 5.02 -3.43
N SER A 58 -38.36 6.16 -4.02
CA SER A 58 -37.38 6.23 -5.08
C SER A 58 -36.06 5.82 -4.45
N THR A 59 -35.74 4.53 -4.50
CA THR A 59 -34.35 4.08 -4.51
C THR A 59 -33.71 4.79 -5.68
N SER A 60 -33.07 5.92 -5.41
CA SER A 60 -32.21 6.59 -6.37
C SER A 60 -31.05 5.63 -6.63
N THR A 61 -31.10 4.93 -7.75
CA THR A 61 -29.97 4.24 -8.34
C THR A 61 -28.94 5.27 -8.80
N MET A 62 -28.31 5.95 -7.84
CA MET A 62 -27.20 6.88 -8.06
C MET A 62 -25.86 6.14 -8.30
N GLY A 63 -25.90 4.84 -8.60
CA GLY A 63 -24.71 4.01 -8.82
C GLY A 63 -24.68 3.22 -10.13
N GLU A 64 -25.75 3.21 -10.93
CA GLU A 64 -25.82 2.35 -12.13
C GLU A 64 -25.33 3.02 -13.42
N VAL A 65 -25.16 4.35 -13.44
CA VAL A 65 -24.68 5.08 -14.64
C VAL A 65 -23.17 5.34 -14.61
N ALA A 66 -22.49 5.01 -13.51
CA ALA A 66 -21.07 5.30 -13.34
C ALA A 66 -20.19 4.20 -13.98
N ASP A 67 -19.51 4.59 -15.05
CA ASP A 67 -18.36 3.91 -15.67
C ASP A 67 -18.59 2.50 -16.24
N ALA A 68 -19.31 2.43 -17.37
CA ALA A 68 -19.39 1.22 -18.19
C ALA A 68 -18.05 0.83 -18.85
N GLY A 69 -17.02 1.69 -18.78
CA GLY A 69 -15.70 1.48 -19.37
C GLY A 69 -14.59 1.07 -18.39
N MET A 70 -14.87 1.00 -17.09
CA MET A 70 -13.87 0.60 -16.09
C MET A 70 -13.75 -0.92 -16.02
N ASP A 71 -12.51 -1.42 -16.02
CA ASP A 71 -12.22 -2.84 -15.84
C ASP A 71 -12.82 -3.38 -14.52
N ALA A 72 -13.26 -4.64 -14.52
CA ALA A 72 -13.97 -5.23 -13.39
C ALA A 72 -13.11 -5.31 -12.11
N VAL A 73 -11.80 -5.58 -12.24
CA VAL A 73 -10.88 -5.63 -11.11
C VAL A 73 -10.69 -4.23 -10.54
N GLN A 74 -10.42 -3.25 -11.41
CA GLN A 74 -10.22 -1.86 -10.99
C GLN A 74 -11.49 -1.26 -10.37
N LYS A 75 -12.66 -1.59 -10.92
CA LYS A 75 -13.95 -1.20 -10.36
C LYS A 75 -14.14 -1.75 -8.97
N ARG A 76 -13.87 -3.03 -8.75
CA ARG A 76 -13.96 -3.64 -7.43
C ARG A 76 -13.03 -2.94 -6.44
N LEU A 77 -11.76 -2.74 -6.80
CA LEU A 77 -10.80 -2.04 -5.94
C LEU A 77 -11.24 -0.61 -5.62
N MET A 78 -11.89 0.08 -6.55
CA MET A 78 -12.38 1.45 -6.31
C MET A 78 -13.46 1.53 -5.23
N PHE A 79 -14.30 0.50 -5.08
CA PHE A 79 -15.43 0.52 -4.13
C PHE A 79 -15.21 -0.34 -2.88
N ASP A 80 -14.34 -1.35 -2.94
CA ASP A 80 -14.06 -2.24 -1.79
C ASP A 80 -12.92 -1.70 -0.90
N ASP A 81 -11.96 -0.98 -1.47
CA ASP A 81 -10.82 -0.43 -0.71
C ASP A 81 -11.20 0.90 -0.05
N GLU A 82 -11.06 0.95 1.27
CA GLU A 82 -11.22 2.16 2.07
C GLU A 82 -9.86 2.79 2.37
N CYS A 83 -9.64 4.00 1.85
CA CYS A 83 -8.44 4.80 2.09
C CYS A 83 -8.52 5.50 3.46
N ILE A 84 -7.35 5.74 4.07
CA ILE A 84 -7.26 6.51 5.32
C ILE A 84 -7.26 8.01 4.98
N LEU A 85 -8.29 8.75 5.41
CA LEU A 85 -8.32 10.20 5.28
C LEU A 85 -7.47 10.85 6.37
N VAL A 86 -6.68 11.86 5.99
CA VAL A 86 -5.79 12.59 6.90
C VAL A 86 -5.88 14.10 6.73
N ASP A 87 -5.47 14.84 7.76
CA ASP A 87 -5.17 16.28 7.63
C ASP A 87 -3.75 16.52 7.09
N GLU A 88 -3.40 17.80 6.85
CA GLU A 88 -2.06 18.17 6.35
C GLU A 88 -0.91 17.87 7.34
N ASN A 89 -1.22 17.49 8.59
CA ASN A 89 -0.26 17.08 9.60
C ASN A 89 -0.20 15.56 9.75
N ASP A 90 -0.80 14.81 8.82
CA ASP A 90 -0.87 13.37 8.81
C ASP A 90 -1.65 12.76 9.98
N LYS A 91 -2.66 13.49 10.49
CA LYS A 91 -3.57 12.97 11.51
C LYS A 91 -4.80 12.37 10.85
N VAL A 92 -5.13 11.15 11.24
CA VAL A 92 -6.31 10.43 10.73
C VAL A 92 -7.57 11.20 11.11
N VAL A 93 -8.37 11.56 10.12
CA VAL A 93 -9.65 12.27 10.29
C VAL A 93 -10.86 11.44 9.88
N GLY A 94 -10.64 10.28 9.23
CA GLY A 94 -11.69 9.37 8.82
C GLY A 94 -11.21 8.37 7.78
N HIS A 95 -12.14 7.88 6.98
CA HIS A 95 -11.89 7.02 5.83
C HIS A 95 -12.95 7.29 4.75
N ASP A 96 -12.62 6.95 3.51
CA ASP A 96 -13.57 6.93 2.40
C ASP A 96 -13.10 5.90 1.36
N SER A 97 -14.01 5.50 0.48
CA SER A 97 -13.71 4.63 -0.66
C SER A 97 -12.61 5.23 -1.53
N LYS A 98 -11.77 4.37 -2.08
CA LYS A 98 -10.76 4.75 -3.07
C LYS A 98 -11.37 5.54 -4.22
N TYR A 99 -12.57 5.18 -4.68
CA TYR A 99 -13.32 5.93 -5.68
C TYR A 99 -13.45 7.42 -5.32
N ASN A 100 -13.98 7.73 -4.12
CA ASN A 100 -14.20 9.11 -3.69
C ASN A 100 -12.89 9.87 -3.48
N CYS A 101 -11.88 9.21 -2.90
CA CYS A 101 -10.55 9.78 -2.67
C CYS A 101 -9.86 10.28 -3.95
N HIS A 102 -10.18 9.71 -5.11
CA HIS A 102 -9.51 10.03 -6.37
C HIS A 102 -10.39 10.86 -7.33
N LEU A 103 -11.61 11.22 -6.94
CA LEU A 103 -12.44 12.13 -7.71
C LEU A 103 -11.98 13.58 -7.53
N MET A 104 -11.63 14.25 -8.63
CA MET A 104 -11.24 15.67 -8.61
C MET A 104 -12.32 16.56 -8.02
N GLU A 105 -13.61 16.25 -8.24
CA GLU A 105 -14.72 16.98 -7.62
C GLU A 105 -14.63 16.97 -6.09
N LYS A 106 -14.35 15.82 -5.49
CA LYS A 106 -14.20 15.65 -4.04
C LYS A 106 -12.92 16.28 -3.53
N ILE A 107 -11.81 16.05 -4.23
CA ILE A 107 -10.51 16.65 -3.93
C ILE A 107 -10.60 18.18 -3.89
N GLU A 108 -11.30 18.81 -4.85
CA GLU A 108 -11.38 20.28 -4.91
C GLU A 108 -12.46 20.87 -3.98
N ALA A 109 -13.62 20.21 -3.86
CA ALA A 109 -14.71 20.73 -3.04
C ALA A 109 -14.47 20.56 -1.53
N GLU A 110 -13.84 19.47 -1.13
CA GLU A 110 -13.70 19.07 0.28
C GLU A 110 -12.24 19.10 0.76
N ASN A 111 -11.28 19.41 -0.14
CA ASN A 111 -9.86 19.22 0.10
C ASN A 111 -9.54 17.80 0.58
N LEU A 112 -10.26 16.82 0.03
CA LEU A 112 -10.17 15.42 0.45
C LEU A 112 -8.73 14.94 0.26
N LEU A 113 -8.09 14.53 1.36
CA LEU A 113 -6.68 14.16 1.43
C LEU A 113 -6.59 12.77 2.08
N HIS A 114 -5.90 11.85 1.41
CA HIS A 114 -5.67 10.50 1.92
C HIS A 114 -4.20 10.16 2.06
N ARG A 115 -3.90 9.21 2.94
CA ARG A 115 -2.54 8.69 3.11
C ARG A 115 -2.20 7.74 1.96
N ALA A 116 -0.96 7.83 1.49
CA ALA A 116 -0.41 6.97 0.44
C ALA A 116 1.01 6.51 0.79
N PHE A 117 1.57 5.63 -0.03
CA PHE A 117 2.99 5.30 -0.01
C PHE A 117 3.55 5.11 -1.43
N SER A 118 4.85 5.35 -1.56
CA SER A 118 5.65 5.13 -2.76
C SER A 118 6.92 4.34 -2.40
N VAL A 119 7.05 3.14 -2.98
CA VAL A 119 8.21 2.26 -2.80
C VAL A 119 9.29 2.54 -3.85
N PHE A 120 10.54 2.60 -3.39
CA PHE A 120 11.75 2.62 -4.20
C PHE A 120 12.59 1.38 -3.85
N LEU A 121 12.49 0.36 -4.68
CA LEU A 121 13.25 -0.89 -4.53
C LEU A 121 14.49 -0.85 -5.42
N PHE A 122 15.66 -1.01 -4.79
CA PHE A 122 16.93 -1.16 -5.46
C PHE A 122 17.39 -2.61 -5.37
N ASN A 123 18.02 -3.12 -6.42
CA ASN A 123 18.72 -4.40 -6.36
C ASN A 123 20.14 -4.25 -5.79
N SER A 124 20.89 -5.35 -5.68
CA SER A 124 22.27 -5.34 -5.16
C SER A 124 23.28 -4.62 -6.07
N LYS A 125 22.89 -4.28 -7.31
CA LYS A 125 23.66 -3.42 -8.23
C LYS A 125 23.26 -1.94 -8.12
N TYR A 126 22.37 -1.62 -7.19
CA TYR A 126 21.80 -0.29 -7.01
C TYR A 126 21.05 0.22 -8.25
N GLU A 127 20.44 -0.67 -9.01
CA GLU A 127 19.49 -0.32 -10.06
C GLU A 127 18.09 -0.20 -9.44
N LEU A 128 17.34 0.83 -9.81
CA LEU A 128 15.98 1.08 -9.32
C LEU A 128 14.96 0.30 -10.15
N LEU A 129 14.08 -0.46 -9.51
CA LEU A 129 12.95 -1.10 -10.19
C LEU A 129 11.86 -0.06 -10.48
N LEU A 130 11.58 0.16 -11.75
CA LEU A 130 10.45 0.96 -12.23
C LEU A 130 9.33 0.05 -12.73
N GLN A 131 8.09 0.54 -12.65
CA GLN A 131 6.94 -0.06 -13.32
C GLN A 131 6.30 0.91 -14.30
N GLN A 132 5.73 0.36 -15.37
CA GLN A 132 4.75 1.04 -16.22
C GLN A 132 3.37 0.59 -15.79
N ARG A 133 2.52 1.54 -15.42
CA ARG A 133 1.12 1.30 -15.05
C ARG A 133 0.37 0.63 -16.21
N SER A 134 -0.51 -0.33 -15.91
CA SER A 134 -1.35 -0.97 -16.93
C SER A 134 -2.27 0.04 -17.63
N ALA A 135 -2.79 -0.35 -18.80
CA ALA A 135 -3.78 0.46 -19.52
C ALA A 135 -5.14 0.54 -18.81
N THR A 136 -5.40 -0.38 -17.88
CA THR A 136 -6.68 -0.47 -17.15
C THR A 136 -6.70 0.38 -15.89
N LYS A 137 -5.54 0.90 -15.42
CA LYS A 137 -5.49 1.81 -14.26
C LYS A 137 -6.38 3.03 -14.49
N VAL A 138 -7.18 3.35 -13.47
CA VAL A 138 -8.10 4.51 -13.51
C VAL A 138 -7.33 5.82 -13.52
N THR A 139 -6.33 5.98 -12.65
CA THR A 139 -5.44 7.13 -12.65
C THR A 139 -4.15 6.81 -13.42
N PHE A 140 -3.72 7.73 -14.28
CA PHE A 140 -2.44 7.69 -15.00
C PHE A 140 -2.12 6.34 -15.69
N PRO A 141 -2.99 5.81 -16.58
CA PRO A 141 -2.70 4.58 -17.32
C PRO A 141 -1.47 4.75 -18.23
N LEU A 142 -0.70 3.67 -18.41
CA LEU A 142 0.50 3.61 -19.27
C LEU A 142 1.65 4.56 -18.89
N VAL A 143 1.61 5.14 -17.70
CA VAL A 143 2.64 6.03 -17.18
C VAL A 143 3.72 5.24 -16.43
N TRP A 144 4.99 5.57 -16.66
CA TRP A 144 6.13 5.03 -15.92
C TRP A 144 6.27 5.70 -14.55
N THR A 145 6.60 4.92 -13.53
CA THR A 145 6.70 5.38 -12.14
C THR A 145 7.70 4.55 -11.34
N ASN A 146 7.93 4.89 -10.07
CA ASN A 146 8.74 4.10 -9.14
C ASN A 146 8.11 2.72 -8.88
N THR A 147 8.77 1.91 -8.05
CA THR A 147 8.49 0.46 -7.95
C THR A 147 7.03 0.13 -7.69
N CYS A 148 6.39 0.74 -6.69
CA CYS A 148 5.00 0.48 -6.36
C CYS A 148 4.42 1.67 -5.60
N CYS A 149 3.20 2.09 -5.95
CA CYS A 149 2.49 3.21 -5.31
C CYS A 149 1.06 2.80 -5.02
N SER A 150 0.62 2.97 -3.77
CA SER A 150 -0.74 2.65 -3.37
C SER A 150 -1.06 3.25 -1.99
N HIS A 151 -2.05 2.70 -1.31
CA HIS A 151 -2.64 3.24 -0.11
C HIS A 151 -2.58 2.21 1.03
N PRO A 152 -2.22 2.63 2.25
CA PRO A 152 -2.65 1.89 3.43
C PRO A 152 -4.18 1.92 3.52
N LEU A 153 -4.77 0.76 3.78
CA LEU A 153 -6.21 0.61 3.95
C LEU A 153 -6.61 0.98 5.38
N PHE A 154 -7.84 1.48 5.53
CA PHE A 154 -8.44 1.73 6.84
C PHE A 154 -8.82 0.41 7.53
N ARG A 155 -7.81 -0.30 8.03
CA ARG A 155 -7.91 -1.59 8.74
C ARG A 155 -6.82 -1.72 9.79
N ASP A 156 -7.06 -2.52 10.83
CA ASP A 156 -6.17 -2.62 12.00
C ASP A 156 -4.69 -2.86 11.66
N SER A 157 -4.40 -3.71 10.67
CA SER A 157 -3.02 -4.02 10.27
C SER A 157 -2.30 -2.88 9.57
N GLU A 158 -3.02 -1.90 9.02
CA GLU A 158 -2.47 -0.80 8.21
C GLU A 158 -2.68 0.59 8.86
N LEU A 159 -3.34 0.63 10.02
CA LEU A 159 -3.51 1.81 10.87
C LEU A 159 -2.41 1.99 11.93
N ILE A 160 -1.44 1.07 12.00
CA ILE A 160 -0.40 1.08 13.04
C ILE A 160 0.60 2.21 12.81
N GLU A 161 0.58 3.23 13.67
CA GLU A 161 1.47 4.41 13.57
C GLU A 161 2.91 4.11 14.01
N GLU A 162 3.10 3.17 14.93
CA GLU A 162 4.41 2.87 15.51
C GLU A 162 5.42 2.49 14.42
N ASN A 163 6.52 3.23 14.33
CA ASN A 163 7.54 3.07 13.30
C ASN A 163 6.96 2.95 11.88
N PHE A 164 5.84 3.63 11.62
CA PHE A 164 5.15 3.63 10.33
C PHE A 164 4.82 2.21 9.84
N LEU A 165 4.52 1.29 10.77
CA LEU A 165 4.33 -0.12 10.45
C LEU A 165 3.15 -0.34 9.50
N GLY A 166 2.07 0.43 9.65
CA GLY A 166 0.89 0.30 8.81
C GLY A 166 1.15 0.53 7.33
N VAL A 167 1.89 1.59 6.98
CA VAL A 167 2.28 1.85 5.59
C VAL A 167 3.28 0.83 5.05
N ARG A 168 4.19 0.31 5.89
CA ARG A 168 5.12 -0.76 5.48
C ARG A 168 4.40 -2.09 5.23
N ASN A 169 3.38 -2.41 6.02
CA ASN A 169 2.50 -3.56 5.76
C ASN A 169 1.74 -3.42 4.44
N ALA A 170 1.21 -2.23 4.17
CA ALA A 170 0.53 -1.93 2.91
C ALA A 170 1.46 -2.06 1.70
N ALA A 171 2.70 -1.58 1.82
CA ALA A 171 3.73 -1.72 0.79
C ALA A 171 4.06 -3.18 0.48
N GLN A 172 4.31 -4.02 1.50
CA GLN A 172 4.57 -5.44 1.29
C GLN A 172 3.39 -6.13 0.59
N ARG A 173 2.15 -5.85 1.02
CA ARG A 173 0.94 -6.39 0.37
C ARG A 173 0.88 -6.00 -1.10
N LYS A 174 1.08 -4.72 -1.42
CA LYS A 174 0.92 -4.23 -2.79
C LYS A 174 2.06 -4.62 -3.72
N LEU A 175 3.28 -4.83 -3.20
CA LEU A 175 4.36 -5.45 -3.97
C LEU A 175 4.01 -6.88 -4.40
N LEU A 176 3.30 -7.64 -3.57
CA LEU A 176 2.75 -8.94 -3.97
C LEU A 176 1.63 -8.77 -5.00
N ASP A 177 0.65 -7.89 -4.74
CA ASP A 177 -0.53 -7.73 -5.61
C ASP A 177 -0.18 -7.22 -7.03
N GLU A 178 0.80 -6.30 -7.14
CA GLU A 178 1.17 -5.64 -8.41
C GLU A 178 2.34 -6.32 -9.12
N LEU A 179 3.39 -6.68 -8.37
CA LEU A 179 4.65 -7.17 -8.92
C LEU A 179 4.89 -8.66 -8.63
N GLY A 180 3.98 -9.34 -7.94
CA GLY A 180 4.15 -10.76 -7.59
C GLY A 180 5.32 -11.03 -6.63
N ILE A 181 5.83 -10.00 -5.95
CA ILE A 181 6.98 -10.14 -5.05
C ILE A 181 6.49 -10.72 -3.71
N PRO A 182 6.96 -11.91 -3.30
CA PRO A 182 6.46 -12.56 -2.10
C PRO A 182 7.01 -11.90 -0.83
N ALA A 183 6.27 -12.03 0.28
CA ALA A 183 6.56 -11.33 1.53
C ALA A 183 7.95 -11.65 2.12
N GLU A 184 8.43 -12.88 1.92
CA GLU A 184 9.77 -13.33 2.35
C GLU A 184 10.91 -12.59 1.65
N ASP A 185 10.69 -12.09 0.42
CA ASP A 185 11.70 -11.37 -0.35
C ASP A 185 11.81 -9.90 0.09
N VAL A 186 10.73 -9.36 0.69
CA VAL A 186 10.62 -7.97 1.15
C VAL A 186 10.07 -7.89 2.59
N PRO A 187 10.83 -8.32 3.62
CA PRO A 187 10.36 -8.27 5.00
C PRO A 187 10.01 -6.84 5.44
N VAL A 188 8.87 -6.68 6.13
CA VAL A 188 8.32 -5.38 6.56
C VAL A 188 9.33 -4.53 7.34
N ASP A 189 10.19 -5.17 8.14
CA ASP A 189 11.21 -4.49 8.97
C ASP A 189 12.46 -4.05 8.20
N GLU A 190 12.59 -4.44 6.94
CA GLU A 190 13.70 -4.02 6.07
C GLU A 190 13.37 -2.78 5.23
N PHE A 191 12.10 -2.35 5.17
CA PHE A 191 11.76 -1.06 4.59
C PHE A 191 12.31 0.07 5.46
N THR A 192 12.94 1.05 4.82
CA THR A 192 13.39 2.30 5.41
C THR A 192 12.42 3.43 5.03
N PRO A 193 11.57 3.90 5.95
CA PRO A 193 10.80 5.13 5.75
C PRO A 193 11.76 6.33 5.69
N LEU A 194 11.74 7.06 4.57
CA LEU A 194 12.76 8.06 4.28
C LEU A 194 12.24 9.50 4.34
N GLY A 195 11.00 9.73 3.93
CA GLY A 195 10.40 11.05 3.95
C GLY A 195 8.90 10.99 3.64
N ARG A 196 8.25 12.15 3.73
CA ARG A 196 6.84 12.32 3.37
C ARG A 196 6.66 13.53 2.47
N ILE A 197 5.87 13.38 1.43
CA ILE A 197 5.50 14.47 0.54
C ILE A 197 3.99 14.69 0.59
N LEU A 198 3.55 15.93 0.49
CA LEU A 198 2.15 16.28 0.29
C LEU A 198 2.03 16.87 -1.11
N TYR A 199 1.23 16.25 -1.98
CA TYR A 199 1.10 16.67 -3.37
C TYR A 199 -0.34 16.51 -3.87
N LYS A 200 -0.66 17.23 -4.96
CA LYS A 200 -1.93 17.13 -5.68
C LYS A 200 -1.65 17.06 -7.18
N ALA A 201 -2.27 16.10 -7.88
CA ALA A 201 -2.05 15.92 -9.31
C ALA A 201 -3.30 15.43 -10.04
N PRO A 202 -3.86 16.20 -10.99
CA PRO A 202 -4.95 15.72 -11.83
C PRO A 202 -4.46 14.66 -12.84
N SER A 203 -5.28 13.63 -13.07
CA SER A 203 -5.05 12.59 -14.09
C SER A 203 -5.74 12.96 -15.40
N ASP A 204 -7.08 13.04 -15.42
CA ASP A 204 -7.88 13.22 -16.64
C ASP A 204 -9.16 14.04 -16.42
N GLY A 205 -9.07 15.14 -15.66
CA GLY A 205 -10.20 16.03 -15.38
C GLY A 205 -11.21 15.45 -14.37
N LYS A 206 -11.63 14.19 -14.52
CA LYS A 206 -12.45 13.47 -13.53
C LYS A 206 -11.59 12.93 -12.40
N TRP A 207 -10.48 12.28 -12.72
CA TRP A 207 -9.64 11.59 -11.75
C TRP A 207 -8.38 12.38 -11.41
N GLY A 208 -7.84 12.14 -10.22
CA GLY A 208 -6.56 12.68 -9.78
C GLY A 208 -6.13 12.11 -8.44
N GLU A 209 -5.07 12.70 -7.89
CA GLU A 209 -4.43 12.31 -6.63
C GLU A 209 -4.33 13.54 -5.74
N HIS A 210 -4.57 13.37 -4.44
CA HIS A 210 -4.27 14.37 -3.42
C HIS A 210 -3.85 13.62 -2.16
N GLU A 211 -2.53 13.53 -1.97
CA GLU A 211 -1.96 12.52 -1.10
C GLU A 211 -0.94 13.09 -0.13
N LEU A 212 -0.93 12.48 1.06
CA LEU A 212 0.21 12.49 1.96
C LEU A 212 0.97 11.18 1.78
N ASP A 213 2.02 11.24 0.98
CA ASP A 213 2.72 10.07 0.46
C ASP A 213 4.00 9.76 1.26
N TYR A 214 4.07 8.54 1.76
CA TYR A 214 5.21 7.97 2.47
C TYR A 214 6.23 7.37 1.50
N LEU A 215 7.46 7.89 1.52
CA LEU A 215 8.54 7.40 0.68
C LEU A 215 9.27 6.26 1.40
N LEU A 216 9.15 5.04 0.87
CA LEU A 216 9.68 3.81 1.45
C LEU A 216 10.79 3.25 0.57
N PHE A 217 11.98 3.01 1.14
CA PHE A 217 13.13 2.49 0.42
C PHE A 217 13.47 1.08 0.88
N ILE A 218 13.91 0.22 -0.05
CA ILE A 218 14.41 -1.12 0.27
C ILE A 218 15.48 -1.53 -0.75
N VAL A 219 16.53 -2.24 -0.30
CA VAL A 219 17.61 -2.74 -1.16
C VAL A 219 17.64 -4.27 -1.07
N ARG A 220 17.10 -4.94 -2.09
CA ARG A 220 16.95 -6.39 -2.15
C ARG A 220 16.98 -6.89 -3.59
N ASP A 221 17.63 -8.03 -3.80
CA ASP A 221 17.43 -8.78 -5.03
C ASP A 221 16.12 -9.57 -4.89
N VAL A 222 15.15 -9.26 -5.73
CA VAL A 222 13.83 -9.90 -5.72
C VAL A 222 13.51 -10.52 -7.08
N LYS A 223 12.73 -11.59 -7.06
CA LYS A 223 12.02 -12.05 -8.26
C LYS A 223 10.65 -11.38 -8.30
N TYR A 224 10.24 -10.95 -9.48
CA TYR A 224 8.95 -10.33 -9.70
C TYR A 224 8.25 -10.97 -10.91
N ASP A 225 6.93 -11.07 -10.82
CA ASP A 225 6.01 -11.59 -11.83
C ASP A 225 4.81 -10.61 -11.90
N PRO A 226 4.90 -9.54 -12.72
CA PRO A 226 3.93 -8.46 -12.68
C PRO A 226 2.53 -8.93 -13.05
N ASN A 227 1.54 -8.46 -12.29
CA ASN A 227 0.14 -8.65 -12.62
C ASN A 227 -0.23 -7.73 -13.80
N PRO A 228 -0.61 -8.28 -14.98
CA PRO A 228 -0.89 -7.47 -16.17
C PRO A 228 -2.09 -6.52 -16.01
N ASP A 229 -2.97 -6.78 -15.05
CA ASP A 229 -4.10 -5.89 -14.74
C ASP A 229 -3.65 -4.62 -13.99
N GLU A 230 -2.45 -4.63 -13.40
CA GLU A 230 -1.88 -3.51 -12.62
C GLU A 230 -0.65 -2.89 -13.29
N VAL A 231 0.19 -3.72 -13.91
CA VAL A 231 1.51 -3.37 -14.45
C VAL A 231 1.65 -3.86 -15.89
N ALA A 232 1.86 -2.93 -16.82
CA ALA A 232 2.11 -3.25 -18.23
C ALA A 232 3.55 -3.70 -18.50
N ASP A 233 4.51 -3.14 -17.76
CA ASP A 233 5.94 -3.44 -17.90
C ASP A 233 6.69 -3.13 -16.60
N ALA A 234 7.82 -3.77 -16.35
CA ALA A 234 8.67 -3.52 -15.19
C ALA A 234 10.13 -3.79 -15.50
N LYS A 235 11.01 -2.85 -15.14
CA LYS A 235 12.44 -2.95 -15.42
C LYS A 235 13.31 -2.28 -14.36
N TYR A 236 14.45 -2.89 -14.10
CA TYR A 236 15.54 -2.23 -13.40
C TYR A 236 16.21 -1.21 -14.31
N VAL A 237 16.55 -0.05 -13.73
CA VAL A 237 17.32 0.99 -14.41
C VAL A 237 18.46 1.47 -13.52
N ASN A 238 19.64 1.65 -14.10
CA ASN A 238 20.70 2.42 -13.47
C ASN A 238 20.46 3.94 -13.64
N ARG A 239 21.35 4.76 -13.08
CA ARG A 239 21.21 6.23 -13.11
C ARG A 239 21.22 6.82 -14.51
N GLU A 240 22.07 6.32 -15.40
CA GLU A 240 22.19 6.84 -16.76
C GLU A 240 20.95 6.46 -17.59
N GLU A 241 20.45 5.24 -17.40
CA GLU A 241 19.19 4.79 -17.99
C GLU A 241 18.00 5.60 -17.47
N LEU A 242 17.95 5.89 -16.16
CA LEU A 242 16.92 6.76 -15.61
C LEU A 242 17.02 8.15 -16.26
N LYS A 243 18.19 8.78 -16.27
CA LYS A 243 18.39 10.10 -16.92
C LYS A 243 17.93 10.12 -18.37
N GLU A 244 18.20 9.07 -19.13
CA GLU A 244 17.73 8.96 -20.50
C GLU A 244 16.20 8.84 -20.59
N ILE A 245 15.57 8.08 -19.68
CA ILE A 245 14.10 8.04 -19.58
C ILE A 245 13.53 9.43 -19.28
N LEU A 246 14.16 10.20 -18.39
CA LEU A 246 13.73 11.58 -18.09
C LEU A 246 13.82 12.46 -19.32
N ARG A 247 14.98 12.45 -19.99
CA ARG A 247 15.23 13.22 -21.21
C ARG A 247 14.19 12.91 -22.29
N LYS A 248 13.90 11.63 -22.52
CA LYS A 248 12.89 11.19 -23.50
C LYS A 248 11.49 11.67 -23.11
N ALA A 249 11.11 11.55 -21.83
CA ALA A 249 9.83 12.01 -21.33
C ALA A 249 9.66 13.53 -21.54
N ASP A 250 10.67 14.32 -21.18
CA ASP A 250 10.65 15.78 -21.33
C ASP A 250 10.61 16.22 -22.80
N ALA A 251 11.27 15.47 -23.68
CA ALA A 251 11.26 15.71 -25.13
C ALA A 251 9.98 15.18 -25.83
N GLY A 252 9.11 14.44 -25.13
CA GLY A 252 7.94 13.80 -25.71
C GLY A 252 8.27 12.66 -26.68
N GLU A 253 9.43 12.04 -26.52
CA GLU A 253 9.92 10.95 -27.35
C GLU A 253 9.32 9.60 -26.93
N GLU A 254 9.09 8.72 -27.91
CA GLU A 254 8.64 7.33 -27.70
C GLU A 254 7.32 7.19 -26.90
N GLY A 255 6.58 8.28 -26.71
CA GLY A 255 5.35 8.30 -25.91
C GLY A 255 5.58 8.09 -24.41
N ILE A 256 6.84 8.22 -23.93
CA ILE A 256 7.16 8.04 -22.52
C ILE A 256 6.52 9.14 -21.70
N LYS A 257 5.78 8.74 -20.65
CA LYS A 257 5.21 9.63 -19.65
C LYS A 257 5.65 9.17 -18.27
N LEU A 258 5.90 10.11 -17.38
CA LEU A 258 6.26 9.87 -15.99
C LEU A 258 5.19 10.39 -15.06
N SER A 259 4.93 9.66 -13.99
CA SER A 259 3.91 10.06 -13.02
C SER A 259 4.35 11.33 -12.29
N PRO A 260 3.43 12.25 -11.96
CA PRO A 260 3.77 13.50 -11.27
C PRO A 260 4.56 13.29 -9.98
N TRP A 261 4.13 12.38 -9.10
CA TRP A 261 4.83 12.09 -7.84
C TRP A 261 6.26 11.56 -8.06
N PHE A 262 6.45 10.70 -9.06
CA PHE A 262 7.80 10.22 -9.39
C PHE A 262 8.71 11.37 -9.86
N ARG A 263 8.20 12.33 -10.67
CA ARG A 263 8.97 13.53 -11.01
C ARG A 263 9.29 14.36 -9.78
N LEU A 264 8.32 14.58 -8.90
CA LEU A 264 8.53 15.31 -7.64
C LEU A 264 9.66 14.69 -6.82
N VAL A 265 9.69 13.36 -6.66
CA VAL A 265 10.77 12.69 -5.92
C VAL A 265 12.10 12.76 -6.68
N VAL A 266 12.10 12.55 -8.00
CA VAL A 266 13.33 12.61 -8.81
C VAL A 266 13.99 13.98 -8.75
N ASP A 267 13.21 15.04 -8.94
CA ASP A 267 13.73 16.39 -9.13
C ASP A 267 14.19 17.00 -7.79
N ASN A 268 13.63 16.55 -6.67
CA ASN A 268 13.96 17.09 -5.35
C ASN A 268 14.95 16.23 -4.56
N PHE A 269 14.90 14.90 -4.71
CA PHE A 269 15.53 14.00 -3.74
C PHE A 269 16.30 12.82 -4.34
N LEU A 270 15.72 12.12 -5.33
CA LEU A 270 16.09 10.74 -5.65
C LEU A 270 17.57 10.57 -5.93
N PHE A 271 18.17 11.42 -6.77
CA PHE A 271 19.58 11.26 -7.15
C PHE A 271 20.53 11.42 -5.96
N LYS A 272 20.20 12.30 -5.00
CA LYS A 272 20.99 12.45 -3.76
C LYS A 272 20.80 11.24 -2.85
N TRP A 273 19.56 10.79 -2.67
CA TRP A 273 19.29 9.60 -1.85
C TRP A 273 19.88 8.33 -2.44
N TRP A 274 19.96 8.22 -3.77
CA TRP A 274 20.62 7.12 -4.46
C TRP A 274 22.11 7.05 -4.09
N ASP A 275 22.79 8.19 -3.89
CA ASP A 275 24.18 8.19 -3.40
C ASP A 275 24.27 7.51 -2.02
N HIS A 276 23.33 7.81 -1.13
CA HIS A 276 23.24 7.16 0.19
C HIS A 276 22.83 5.68 0.12
N VAL A 277 22.07 5.27 -0.90
CA VAL A 277 21.77 3.84 -1.15
C VAL A 277 23.06 3.10 -1.50
N GLU A 278 23.86 3.62 -2.44
CA GLU A 278 25.13 3.03 -2.86
C GLU A 278 26.16 2.96 -1.73
N GLU A 279 26.17 3.96 -0.84
CA GLU A 279 27.03 3.99 0.34
C GLU A 279 26.56 3.09 1.49
N GLY A 280 25.37 2.49 1.41
CA GLY A 280 24.76 1.74 2.51
C GLY A 280 24.36 2.61 3.70
N LYS A 281 24.09 3.90 3.47
CA LYS A 281 23.82 4.94 4.47
C LYS A 281 22.45 5.60 4.32
N ILE A 282 21.50 4.95 3.66
CA ILE A 282 20.17 5.54 3.39
C ILE A 282 19.45 6.01 4.66
N LYS A 283 19.71 5.37 5.81
CA LYS A 283 19.13 5.76 7.10
C LYS A 283 19.61 7.13 7.60
N ASP A 284 20.77 7.60 7.15
CA ASP A 284 21.36 8.88 7.60
C ASP A 284 20.58 10.09 7.09
N VAL A 285 19.78 9.92 6.04
CA VAL A 285 18.99 10.98 5.41
C VAL A 285 17.48 10.83 5.65
N ALA A 286 17.07 9.92 6.54
CA ALA A 286 15.67 9.75 6.89
C ALA A 286 15.14 10.96 7.68
N ASP A 287 14.12 11.61 7.14
CA ASP A 287 13.36 12.67 7.80
C ASP A 287 11.86 12.38 7.74
N MET A 288 11.38 11.67 8.75
CA MET A 288 9.96 11.39 8.92
C MET A 288 9.22 12.47 9.71
N LYS A 289 9.88 13.58 10.10
CA LYS A 289 9.23 14.69 10.81
C LYS A 289 8.70 15.72 9.82
N THR A 290 9.48 16.05 8.80
CA THR A 290 9.08 17.00 7.78
C THR A 290 8.03 16.40 6.84
N ILE A 291 7.07 17.21 6.43
CA ILE A 291 6.15 16.93 5.31
C ILE A 291 6.49 17.93 4.23
N HIS A 292 7.07 17.47 3.13
CA HIS A 292 7.46 18.33 2.02
C HIS A 292 6.22 18.62 1.16
N LYS A 293 5.70 19.83 1.22
CA LYS A 293 4.61 20.27 0.35
C LYS A 293 5.17 20.56 -1.04
N LEU A 294 4.82 19.72 -2.01
CA LEU A 294 5.30 19.78 -3.38
C LEU A 294 4.11 19.97 -4.31
N THR A 295 4.12 21.08 -5.04
CA THR A 295 3.04 21.52 -5.95
C THR A 295 3.51 21.52 -7.38
#